data_AF-A0A8U0MBF5-F1
#
_entry.id   AF-A0A8U0MBF5-F1
#
_cell.length_a   1.000
_cell.length_b   1.000
_cell.length_c   1.000
_cell.angle_alpha   90.00
_cell.angle_beta   90.00
_cell.angle_gamma   90.00
#
_symmetry.space_group_name_H-M   'P 1'
#
loop_
_entity.id
_entity.type
_entity.pdbx_description
1 polymer ?
#
loop_
_entity_poly.entity_id
_entity_poly.type
_entity_poly.pdbx_seq_one_letter_code
_entity_poly.pdbx_strand_id
1 'polypeptide(L)'
;MTPWYSLSWFSPTQWQQFRFAYSLALYLIPAVLLLFALRYYLYRNAQQRLNMSLNPVFTTRSSTGWSFFGQYVMSSLRFLLPISMFIAVSLLLVSLARPQIVWERRDEQAEGIDIMLAMDVSSSMSETDVAPNRLTAARGVAQRFVKGRKNDRIGLVVFAGEAFSLCPLTTDYTLVQQYLTNLNDQMIRTSGTAIGDALARCINRMRDRPTTDSTHTVAAESDNQRSKVVILLSDGDNTAGNLDPVMAARLARAFKIRLYTIAVGRPERSRDQTVSVDEGILKTIATIGQGNFFRATDAGRLEAVFAQINQLEKAPVRILVHEDIQDFYRVYLYWGVVFLLVSLFLKVTIVGNILED
;
A
#
# COMPACT_ATOMS: atom_id res chain seq x y z
N MET A 1 -6.66 -5.89 -25.65
CA MET A 1 -8.05 -5.53 -25.30
C MET A 1 -8.98 -6.32 -26.19
N THR A 2 -9.96 -7.02 -25.63
CA THR A 2 -10.99 -7.69 -26.42
C THR A 2 -11.79 -6.64 -27.21
N PRO A 3 -12.04 -6.84 -28.51
CA PRO A 3 -12.81 -5.88 -29.28
C PRO A 3 -14.26 -5.82 -28.75
N TRP A 4 -14.91 -4.66 -28.89
CA TRP A 4 -16.27 -4.43 -28.37
C TRP A 4 -17.34 -5.36 -29.00
N TYR A 5 -17.11 -5.81 -30.24
CA TYR A 5 -18.01 -6.71 -30.96
C TYR A 5 -17.83 -8.20 -30.59
N SER A 6 -16.92 -8.53 -29.67
CA SER A 6 -16.72 -9.91 -29.23
C SER A 6 -17.93 -10.44 -28.46
N LEU A 7 -18.37 -11.66 -28.76
CA LEU A 7 -19.44 -12.34 -27.98
C LEU A 7 -18.99 -12.72 -26.56
N SER A 8 -17.68 -12.69 -26.28
CA SER A 8 -17.13 -12.97 -24.95
C SER A 8 -17.65 -12.03 -23.85
N TRP A 9 -18.11 -10.83 -24.22
CA TRP A 9 -18.70 -9.85 -23.29
C TRP A 9 -20.04 -10.31 -22.69
N PHE A 10 -20.69 -11.31 -23.29
CA PHE A 10 -21.93 -11.90 -22.79
C PHE A 10 -21.71 -13.23 -22.05
N SER A 11 -20.46 -13.63 -21.85
CA SER A 11 -20.15 -14.85 -21.12
C SER A 11 -20.48 -14.72 -19.63
N PRO A 12 -20.96 -15.80 -18.97
CA PRO A 12 -21.26 -15.78 -17.54
C PRO A 12 -20.04 -15.44 -16.67
N THR A 13 -18.85 -15.87 -17.09
CA THR A 13 -17.58 -15.59 -16.42
C THR A 13 -17.26 -14.10 -16.39
N GLN A 14 -17.52 -13.39 -17.50
CA GLN A 14 -17.31 -11.95 -17.58
C GLN A 14 -18.31 -11.19 -16.67
N TRP A 15 -19.56 -11.63 -16.64
CA TRP A 15 -20.60 -11.02 -15.82
C TRP A 15 -20.36 -11.17 -14.31
N GLN A 16 -19.76 -12.28 -13.87
CA GLN A 16 -19.39 -12.50 -12.48
C GLN A 16 -18.26 -11.57 -12.01
N GLN A 17 -17.44 -11.04 -12.93
CA GLN A 17 -16.37 -10.09 -12.61
C GLN A 17 -16.86 -8.65 -12.48
N PHE A 18 -18.05 -8.34 -13.01
CA PHE A 18 -18.57 -6.97 -12.97
C PHE A 18 -19.15 -6.62 -11.60
N ARG A 19 -18.68 -5.50 -11.05
CA ARG A 19 -19.40 -4.72 -10.06
C ARG A 19 -20.19 -3.64 -10.80
N PHE A 20 -21.49 -3.56 -10.54
CA PHE A 20 -22.35 -2.54 -11.14
C PHE A 20 -22.43 -1.34 -10.21
N ALA A 21 -22.02 -0.15 -10.69
CA ALA A 21 -22.11 1.07 -9.89
C ALA A 21 -23.57 1.44 -9.58
N TYR A 22 -24.50 1.13 -10.50
CA TYR A 22 -25.93 1.37 -10.33
C TYR A 22 -26.72 0.08 -10.54
N SER A 23 -26.60 -0.85 -9.59
CA SER A 23 -27.33 -2.14 -9.62
C SER A 23 -28.85 -1.98 -9.76
N LEU A 24 -29.42 -0.87 -9.28
CA LEU A 24 -30.83 -0.54 -9.41
C LEU A 24 -31.34 -0.52 -10.86
N ALA A 25 -30.50 -0.11 -11.82
CA ALA A 25 -30.88 -0.07 -13.24
C ALA A 25 -31.15 -1.47 -13.82
N LEU A 26 -30.53 -2.52 -13.27
CA LEU A 26 -30.78 -3.91 -13.73
C LEU A 26 -32.18 -4.40 -13.37
N TYR A 27 -32.76 -3.95 -12.25
CA TYR A 27 -34.13 -4.30 -11.86
C TYR A 27 -35.20 -3.70 -12.77
N LEU A 28 -34.85 -2.74 -13.64
CA LEU A 28 -35.77 -2.21 -14.65
C LEU A 28 -35.94 -3.14 -15.86
N ILE A 29 -35.03 -4.09 -16.08
CA ILE A 29 -35.12 -5.04 -17.22
C ILE A 29 -36.40 -5.91 -17.14
N PRO A 30 -36.75 -6.51 -15.99
CA PRO A 30 -38.05 -7.18 -15.82
C PRO A 30 -39.26 -6.25 -16.06
N ALA A 31 -39.18 -4.97 -15.67
CA ALA A 31 -40.26 -4.02 -15.90
C ALA A 31 -40.45 -3.75 -17.40
N VAL A 32 -39.36 -3.67 -18.17
CA VAL A 32 -39.41 -3.59 -19.64
C VAL A 32 -40.07 -4.85 -20.22
N LEU A 33 -39.72 -6.04 -19.73
CA LEU A 33 -40.34 -7.29 -20.17
C LEU A 33 -41.86 -7.30 -19.91
N LEU A 34 -42.28 -6.80 -18.74
CA LEU A 34 -43.70 -6.65 -18.40
C LEU A 34 -44.41 -5.66 -19.34
N LEU A 35 -43.80 -4.51 -19.64
CA LEU A 35 -44.37 -3.54 -20.59
C LEU A 35 -44.53 -4.13 -22.00
N PHE A 36 -43.56 -4.92 -22.46
CA PHE A 36 -43.67 -5.63 -23.74
C PHE A 36 -44.75 -6.71 -23.73
N ALA A 37 -44.88 -7.46 -22.63
CA ALA A 37 -45.94 -8.46 -22.46
C ALA A 37 -47.33 -7.82 -22.38
N LEU A 38 -47.46 -6.70 -21.66
CA LEU A 38 -48.69 -5.91 -21.56
C LEU A 38 -49.07 -5.34 -22.92
N ARG A 39 -48.12 -4.77 -23.66
CA ARG A 39 -48.33 -4.35 -25.05
C ARG A 39 -48.86 -5.52 -25.88
N TYR A 40 -48.19 -6.67 -25.86
CA TYR A 40 -48.63 -7.85 -26.62
C TYR A 40 -50.06 -8.28 -26.25
N TYR A 41 -50.38 -8.31 -24.95
CA TYR A 41 -51.71 -8.66 -24.46
C TYR A 41 -52.79 -7.66 -24.92
N LEU A 42 -52.52 -6.36 -24.80
CA LEU A 42 -53.44 -5.30 -25.25
C LEU A 42 -53.64 -5.33 -26.77
N TYR A 43 -52.57 -5.52 -27.55
CA TYR A 43 -52.66 -5.63 -29.02
C TYR A 43 -53.42 -6.89 -29.46
N ARG A 44 -53.29 -8.02 -28.75
CA ARG A 44 -54.06 -9.24 -29.03
C ARG A 44 -55.57 -9.03 -28.85
N ASN A 45 -55.98 -8.22 -27.87
CA ASN A 45 -57.38 -7.91 -27.61
C ASN A 45 -57.91 -6.73 -28.44
N ALA A 46 -57.04 -5.82 -28.88
CA ALA A 46 -57.41 -4.64 -29.67
C ALA A 46 -57.61 -4.94 -31.17
N GLN A 47 -57.16 -6.09 -31.67
CA GLN A 47 -57.58 -6.58 -32.99
C GLN A 47 -59.04 -7.06 -32.91
N GLN A 48 -59.96 -6.10 -32.89
CA GLN A 48 -61.31 -6.34 -33.38
C GLN A 48 -61.16 -6.88 -34.80
N ARG A 49 -61.50 -8.15 -34.99
CA ARG A 49 -61.62 -8.74 -36.32
C ARG A 49 -62.70 -7.95 -37.04
N LEU A 50 -62.31 -6.93 -37.80
CA LEU A 50 -63.15 -6.41 -38.85
C LEU A 50 -63.28 -7.54 -39.86
N ASN A 51 -64.34 -8.32 -39.73
CA ASN A 51 -64.77 -9.26 -40.76
C ASN A 51 -65.11 -8.43 -42.00
N MET A 52 -64.11 -8.07 -42.80
CA MET A 52 -64.36 -7.61 -44.16
C MET A 52 -64.90 -8.81 -44.92
N SER A 53 -66.21 -8.83 -45.15
CA SER A 53 -66.84 -9.74 -46.10
C SER A 53 -66.44 -9.31 -47.52
N LEU A 54 -65.25 -9.71 -47.95
CA LEU A 54 -64.87 -9.60 -49.36
C LEU A 54 -65.56 -10.75 -50.10
N ASN A 55 -66.56 -10.40 -50.91
CA ASN A 55 -67.19 -11.30 -51.87
C ASN A 55 -66.10 -11.96 -52.74
N PRO A 56 -66.05 -13.30 -52.85
CA PRO A 56 -65.06 -13.97 -53.66
C PRO A 56 -65.55 -13.97 -55.11
N VAL A 57 -65.28 -12.90 -55.84
CA VAL A 57 -65.46 -12.90 -57.29
C VAL A 57 -64.13 -12.59 -57.93
N PHE A 58 -63.66 -13.55 -58.74
CA PHE A 58 -62.42 -13.61 -59.50
C PHE A 58 -61.18 -14.20 -58.80
N THR A 59 -61.24 -15.51 -58.58
CA THR A 59 -60.05 -16.36 -58.59
C THR A 59 -59.53 -16.51 -60.03
N THR A 60 -58.53 -15.72 -60.42
CA THR A 60 -57.65 -16.10 -61.54
C THR A 60 -56.33 -16.61 -60.99
N ARG A 61 -56.24 -17.93 -61.06
CA ARG A 61 -55.08 -18.80 -60.86
C ARG A 61 -53.87 -18.26 -61.64
N SER A 62 -52.82 -17.85 -60.94
CA SER A 62 -51.45 -17.93 -61.46
C SER A 62 -50.54 -18.53 -60.39
N SER A 63 -49.96 -19.66 -60.75
CA SER A 63 -49.02 -20.44 -59.98
C SER A 63 -47.67 -19.73 -59.94
N THR A 64 -47.21 -19.32 -58.77
CA THR A 64 -45.79 -19.16 -58.49
C THR A 64 -45.54 -19.69 -57.09
N GLY A 65 -44.87 -20.84 -57.01
CA GLY A 65 -44.57 -21.57 -55.78
C GLY A 65 -43.51 -20.89 -54.91
N TRP A 66 -43.80 -19.67 -54.46
CA TRP A 66 -43.00 -18.87 -53.52
C TRP A 66 -43.80 -18.49 -52.26
N SER A 67 -44.93 -19.16 -51.99
CA SER A 67 -45.90 -18.68 -50.98
C SER A 67 -45.83 -19.35 -49.61
N PHE A 68 -45.14 -20.48 -49.42
CA PHE A 68 -45.06 -21.09 -48.07
C PHE A 68 -43.90 -20.53 -47.25
N PHE A 69 -42.68 -20.48 -47.82
CA PHE A 69 -41.51 -19.92 -47.11
C PHE A 69 -41.67 -18.42 -46.84
N GLY A 70 -42.22 -17.67 -47.80
CA GLY A 70 -42.52 -16.24 -47.64
C GLY A 70 -43.49 -15.96 -46.49
N GLN A 71 -44.54 -16.76 -46.31
CA GLN A 71 -45.57 -16.52 -45.29
C GLN A 71 -45.10 -16.86 -43.87
N TYR A 72 -44.28 -17.90 -43.68
CA TYR A 72 -43.62 -18.19 -42.39
C TYR A 72 -42.52 -17.18 -42.05
N VAL A 73 -41.73 -16.74 -43.04
CA VAL A 73 -40.71 -15.71 -42.87
C VAL A 73 -41.35 -14.35 -42.56
N MET A 74 -42.44 -13.99 -43.24
CA MET A 74 -43.21 -12.77 -42.99
C MET A 74 -43.87 -12.79 -41.60
N SER A 75 -44.41 -13.93 -41.15
CA SER A 75 -44.97 -14.07 -39.80
C SER A 75 -43.90 -13.97 -38.71
N SER A 76 -42.71 -14.55 -38.94
CA SER A 76 -41.58 -14.48 -38.00
C SER A 76 -40.95 -13.08 -37.93
N LEU A 77 -40.95 -12.34 -39.04
CA LEU A 77 -40.50 -10.93 -39.09
C LEU A 77 -41.33 -10.01 -38.18
N ARG A 78 -42.60 -10.37 -37.89
CA ARG A 78 -43.46 -9.60 -36.97
C ARG A 78 -42.94 -9.60 -35.54
N PHE A 79 -42.29 -10.68 -35.11
CA PHE A 79 -41.69 -10.78 -33.77
C PHE A 79 -40.29 -10.19 -33.71
N LEU A 80 -39.60 -10.07 -34.85
CA LEU A 80 -38.23 -9.54 -34.92
C LEU A 80 -38.15 -8.07 -34.48
N LEU A 81 -39.14 -7.25 -34.83
CA LEU A 81 -39.21 -5.84 -34.44
C LEU A 81 -39.33 -5.64 -32.91
N PRO A 82 -40.31 -6.23 -32.19
CA PRO A 82 -40.40 -6.08 -30.74
C PRO A 82 -39.23 -6.76 -30.01
N ILE A 83 -38.70 -7.87 -30.50
CA ILE A 83 -37.55 -8.55 -29.89
C ILE A 83 -36.28 -7.69 -30.00
N SER A 84 -36.00 -7.12 -31.18
CA SER A 84 -34.84 -6.23 -31.36
C SER A 84 -34.91 -4.99 -30.48
N MET A 85 -36.10 -4.38 -30.36
CA MET A 85 -36.32 -3.24 -29.46
C MET A 85 -36.14 -3.62 -27.98
N PHE A 86 -36.64 -4.78 -27.57
CA PHE A 86 -36.45 -5.29 -26.21
C PHE A 86 -34.97 -5.49 -25.88
N ILE A 87 -34.21 -6.12 -26.79
CA ILE A 87 -32.76 -6.33 -26.65
C ILE A 87 -32.03 -4.98 -26.58
N ALA A 88 -32.37 -4.02 -27.45
CA ALA A 88 -31.77 -2.69 -27.45
C ALA A 88 -31.96 -1.98 -26.10
N VAL A 89 -33.20 -1.92 -25.61
CA VAL A 89 -33.53 -1.27 -24.32
C VAL A 89 -32.85 -1.98 -23.16
N SER A 90 -32.83 -3.33 -23.16
CA SER A 90 -32.16 -4.11 -22.11
C SER A 90 -30.66 -3.84 -22.06
N LEU A 91 -29.99 -3.75 -23.21
CA LEU A 91 -28.56 -3.44 -23.29
C LEU A 91 -28.24 -2.00 -22.87
N LEU A 92 -29.10 -1.04 -23.20
CA LEU A 92 -28.98 0.33 -22.73
C LEU A 92 -29.13 0.42 -21.20
N LEU A 93 -30.03 -0.36 -20.60
CA LEU A 93 -30.16 -0.47 -19.14
C LEU A 93 -28.92 -1.11 -18.50
N VAL A 94 -28.34 -2.15 -19.11
CA VAL A 94 -27.07 -2.73 -18.65
C VAL A 94 -25.93 -1.70 -18.76
N SER A 95 -25.89 -0.91 -19.83
CA SER A 95 -24.92 0.19 -19.95
C SER A 95 -25.10 1.23 -18.84
N LEU A 96 -26.35 1.60 -18.54
CA LEU A 96 -26.68 2.55 -17.47
C LEU A 96 -26.28 2.01 -16.08
N ALA A 97 -26.34 0.69 -15.87
CA ALA A 97 -25.88 0.05 -14.65
C ALA A 97 -24.36 0.18 -14.41
N ARG A 98 -23.61 0.64 -15.42
CA ARG A 98 -22.15 0.81 -15.44
C ARG A 98 -21.41 -0.43 -14.94
N PRO A 99 -21.27 -1.48 -15.77
CA PRO A 99 -20.45 -2.63 -15.43
C PRO A 99 -18.99 -2.19 -15.31
N GLN A 100 -18.44 -2.37 -14.13
CA GLN A 100 -17.07 -2.01 -13.77
C GLN A 100 -16.33 -3.25 -13.31
N ILE A 101 -15.04 -3.31 -13.62
CA ILE A 101 -14.14 -4.22 -12.91
C ILE A 101 -13.32 -3.35 -11.96
N VAL A 102 -13.11 -3.85 -10.74
CA VAL A 102 -12.35 -3.14 -9.70
C VAL A 102 -11.11 -3.97 -9.43
N TRP A 103 -9.95 -3.37 -9.68
CA TRP A 103 -8.65 -3.96 -9.34
C TRP A 103 -8.16 -3.32 -8.07
N GLU A 104 -8.08 -4.10 -7.01
CA GLU A 104 -7.43 -3.66 -5.77
C GLU A 104 -5.91 -3.78 -5.93
N ARG A 105 -5.21 -2.64 -5.93
CA ARG A 105 -3.76 -2.58 -5.80
C ARG A 105 -3.42 -2.27 -4.35
N ARG A 106 -2.76 -3.22 -3.68
CA ARG A 106 -2.26 -3.02 -2.31
C ARG A 106 -0.81 -2.62 -2.39
N ASP A 107 -0.53 -1.36 -2.07
CA ASP A 107 0.83 -0.88 -1.90
C ASP A 107 1.17 -0.95 -0.41
N GLU A 108 2.01 -1.92 -0.05
CA GLU A 108 2.54 -2.06 1.31
C GLU A 108 3.69 -1.07 1.49
N GLN A 109 3.41 0.07 2.12
CA GLN A 109 4.45 1.01 2.53
C GLN A 109 4.80 0.76 4.00
N ALA A 110 5.92 0.08 4.23
CA ALA A 110 6.50 -0.01 5.56
C ALA A 110 7.25 1.30 5.86
N GLU A 111 6.71 2.12 6.77
CA GLU A 111 7.42 3.29 7.29
C GLU A 111 8.68 2.80 8.03
N GLY A 112 9.86 3.27 7.62
CA GLY A 112 11.08 3.00 8.37
C GLY A 112 11.23 3.94 9.56
N ILE A 113 12.09 3.56 10.50
CA ILE A 113 12.47 4.39 11.64
C ILE A 113 13.82 5.07 11.41
N ASP A 114 14.12 6.08 12.19
CA ASP A 114 15.45 6.72 12.20
C ASP A 114 16.25 6.21 13.38
N ILE A 115 17.42 5.64 13.09
CA ILE A 115 18.31 5.00 14.05
C ILE A 115 19.65 5.73 14.01
N MET A 116 20.09 6.24 15.16
CA MET A 116 21.45 6.72 15.31
C MET A 116 22.26 5.71 16.13
N LEU A 117 23.33 5.19 15.55
CA LEU A 117 24.30 4.37 16.27
C LEU A 117 25.34 5.32 16.89
N ALA A 118 25.46 5.31 18.22
CA ALA A 118 26.51 6.00 18.94
C ALA A 118 27.50 4.95 19.45
N MET A 119 28.70 4.90 18.87
CA MET A 119 29.71 3.89 19.18
C MET A 119 30.90 4.51 19.92
N ASP A 120 31.19 3.94 21.07
CA ASP A 120 32.42 4.23 21.82
C ASP A 120 33.63 3.63 21.10
N VAL A 121 34.65 4.46 20.89
CA VAL A 121 35.95 4.10 20.30
C VAL A 121 37.10 4.44 21.24
N SER A 122 36.82 4.66 22.54
CA SER A 122 37.84 4.89 23.56
C SER A 122 38.74 3.65 23.74
N SER A 123 39.86 3.83 24.43
CA SER A 123 40.88 2.78 24.60
C SER A 123 40.37 1.52 25.30
N SER A 124 39.38 1.65 26.19
CA SER A 124 38.77 0.51 26.90
C SER A 124 37.94 -0.39 25.96
N MET A 125 37.51 0.13 24.81
CA MET A 125 36.85 -0.67 23.77
C MET A 125 37.83 -1.56 22.99
N SER A 126 39.14 -1.42 23.18
CA SER A 126 40.16 -2.32 22.63
C SER A 126 40.43 -3.55 23.51
N GLU A 127 39.80 -3.66 24.68
CA GLU A 127 39.88 -4.83 25.55
C GLU A 127 39.31 -6.10 24.90
N THR A 128 39.91 -7.24 25.22
CA THR A 128 39.64 -8.56 24.62
C THR A 128 38.74 -9.45 25.49
N ASP A 129 38.06 -8.89 26.48
CA ASP A 129 37.10 -9.61 27.34
C ASP A 129 35.86 -10.08 26.57
N VAL A 130 35.55 -9.40 25.47
CA VAL A 130 34.63 -9.82 24.41
C VAL A 130 35.44 -10.11 23.15
N ALA A 131 35.41 -11.35 22.66
CA ALA A 131 36.20 -11.75 21.51
C ALA A 131 35.70 -11.10 20.19
N PRO A 132 36.59 -10.63 19.29
CA PRO A 132 38.05 -10.54 19.47
C PRO A 132 38.49 -9.34 20.33
N ASN A 133 37.78 -8.21 20.23
CA ASN A 133 37.78 -7.12 21.21
C ASN A 133 36.39 -6.45 21.21
N ARG A 134 36.08 -5.64 22.24
CA ARG A 134 34.76 -5.01 22.38
C ARG A 134 34.36 -4.20 21.14
N LEU A 135 35.26 -3.36 20.61
CA LEU A 135 35.01 -2.53 19.43
C LEU A 135 34.75 -3.36 18.17
N THR A 136 35.55 -4.39 17.91
CA THR A 136 35.40 -5.25 16.73
C THR A 136 34.12 -6.07 16.81
N ALA A 137 33.78 -6.58 18.00
CA ALA A 137 32.52 -7.27 18.23
C ALA A 137 31.32 -6.33 17.99
N ALA A 138 31.37 -5.12 18.57
CA ALA A 138 30.35 -4.09 18.38
C ALA A 138 30.17 -3.69 16.91
N ARG A 139 31.27 -3.42 16.21
CA ARG A 139 31.29 -3.14 14.77
C ARG A 139 30.67 -4.27 13.97
N GLY A 140 31.07 -5.53 14.23
CA GLY A 140 30.60 -6.69 13.48
C GLY A 140 29.09 -6.91 13.64
N VAL A 141 28.56 -6.70 14.84
CA VAL A 141 27.10 -6.80 15.08
C VAL A 141 26.37 -5.60 14.48
N ALA A 142 26.90 -4.38 14.60
CA ALA A 142 26.33 -3.20 13.97
C ALA A 142 26.24 -3.35 12.44
N GLN A 143 27.26 -3.93 11.80
CA GLN A 143 27.24 -4.22 10.36
C GLN A 143 26.13 -5.21 9.98
N ARG A 144 25.95 -6.30 10.75
CA ARG A 144 24.85 -7.25 10.53
C ARG A 144 23.48 -6.60 10.73
N PHE A 145 23.35 -5.76 11.75
CA PHE A 145 22.15 -5.01 12.03
C PHE A 145 21.78 -4.08 10.86
N VAL A 146 22.73 -3.31 10.35
CA VAL A 146 22.55 -2.42 9.18
C VAL A 146 22.16 -3.23 7.94
N LYS A 147 22.83 -4.36 7.67
CA LYS A 147 22.55 -5.22 6.51
C LYS A 147 21.13 -5.81 6.51
N GLY A 148 20.53 -6.00 7.69
CA GLY A 148 19.17 -6.51 7.83
C GLY A 148 18.06 -5.50 7.55
N ARG A 149 18.38 -4.21 7.34
CA ARG A 149 17.39 -3.14 7.14
C ARG A 149 17.07 -2.90 5.67
N LYS A 150 15.84 -2.42 5.42
CA LYS A 150 15.36 -2.05 4.07
C LYS A 150 14.85 -0.61 4.01
N ASN A 151 14.05 -0.18 4.98
CA ASN A 151 13.38 1.12 4.93
C ASN A 151 13.86 2.12 6.00
N ASP A 152 14.74 1.70 6.91
CA ASP A 152 15.21 2.51 8.03
C ASP A 152 16.31 3.46 7.59
N ARG A 153 16.38 4.65 8.22
CA ARG A 153 17.53 5.53 8.05
C ARG A 153 18.49 5.33 9.20
N ILE A 154 19.76 5.13 8.88
CA ILE A 154 20.79 4.87 9.88
C ILE A 154 21.84 5.97 9.79
N GLY A 155 22.21 6.52 10.94
CA GLY A 155 23.34 7.42 11.11
C GLY A 155 24.38 6.81 12.06
N LEU A 156 25.58 7.37 12.02
CA LEU A 156 26.69 6.92 12.86
C LEU A 156 27.38 8.10 13.52
N VAL A 157 27.44 8.05 14.84
CA VAL A 157 28.23 8.92 15.71
C VAL A 157 29.26 8.04 16.41
N VAL A 158 30.50 8.53 16.49
CA VAL A 158 31.57 7.90 17.25
C VAL A 158 32.05 8.84 18.32
N PHE A 159 32.50 8.29 19.45
CA PHE A 159 32.98 9.10 20.54
C PHE A 159 34.06 8.41 21.37
N ALA A 160 34.92 9.23 21.94
CA ALA A 160 35.87 8.91 23.01
C ALA A 160 35.90 10.16 23.89
N GLY A 161 37.05 10.83 24.09
CA GLY A 161 37.11 12.10 24.84
C GLY A 161 36.35 13.24 24.16
N GLU A 162 36.07 13.09 22.87
CA GLU A 162 35.21 13.97 22.06
C GLU A 162 34.23 13.13 21.24
N ALA A 163 33.21 13.75 20.65
CA ALA A 163 32.24 13.08 19.79
C ALA A 163 32.20 13.67 18.37
N PHE A 164 32.10 12.80 17.37
CA PHE A 164 32.02 13.15 15.94
C PHE A 164 30.88 12.41 15.23
N SER A 165 30.19 13.12 14.33
CA SER A 165 29.18 12.52 13.45
C SER A 165 29.86 12.10 12.14
N LEU A 166 30.06 10.80 11.95
CA LEU A 166 30.69 10.25 10.74
C LEU A 166 29.70 10.16 9.57
N CYS A 167 28.46 9.77 9.87
CA CYS A 167 27.43 9.58 8.86
C CYS A 167 26.13 10.26 9.31
N PRO A 168 25.54 11.14 8.49
CA PRO A 168 24.17 11.60 8.71
C PRO A 168 23.18 10.44 8.50
N LEU A 169 21.92 10.64 8.91
CA LEU A 169 20.85 9.66 8.69
C LEU A 169 20.64 9.45 7.19
N THR A 170 20.88 8.22 6.72
CA THR A 170 20.76 7.85 5.31
C THR A 170 20.14 6.47 5.15
N THR A 171 19.54 6.22 3.98
CA THR A 171 19.13 4.87 3.53
C THR A 171 20.24 4.18 2.74
N ASP A 172 21.37 4.85 2.52
CA ASP A 172 22.56 4.25 1.91
C ASP A 172 23.31 3.38 2.92
N TYR A 173 22.87 2.14 3.03
CA TYR A 173 23.47 1.15 3.92
C TYR A 173 24.91 0.79 3.53
N THR A 174 25.29 0.96 2.25
CA THR A 174 26.65 0.64 1.80
C THR A 174 27.65 1.64 2.36
N LEU A 175 27.28 2.93 2.37
CA LEU A 175 28.07 3.99 2.97
C LEU A 175 28.22 3.79 4.49
N VAL A 176 27.14 3.48 5.19
CA VAL A 176 27.18 3.19 6.64
C VAL A 176 28.08 1.99 6.95
N GLN A 177 28.00 0.91 6.16
CA GLN A 177 28.87 -0.26 6.29
C GLN A 177 30.34 0.07 6.08
N GLN A 178 30.66 0.93 5.11
CA GLN A 178 32.03 1.39 4.88
C GLN A 178 32.57 2.17 6.08
N TYR A 179 31.79 3.11 6.63
CA TYR A 179 32.19 3.84 7.84
C TYR A 179 32.39 2.89 9.03
N LEU A 180 31.47 1.96 9.25
CA LEU A 180 31.61 0.95 10.30
C LEU A 180 32.89 0.14 10.14
N THR A 181 33.20 -0.30 8.91
CA THR A 181 34.41 -1.10 8.62
C THR A 181 35.68 -0.38 9.00
N ASN A 182 35.75 0.93 8.74
CA ASN A 182 36.93 1.75 8.97
C ASN A 182 37.07 2.26 10.42
N LEU A 183 36.13 1.92 11.31
CA LEU A 183 36.22 2.29 12.72
C LEU A 183 37.45 1.66 13.39
N ASN A 184 38.18 2.49 14.13
CA ASN A 184 39.32 2.11 14.95
C ASN A 184 39.39 3.02 16.20
N ASP A 185 40.10 2.54 17.21
CA ASP A 185 40.31 3.20 18.50
C ASP A 185 41.24 4.42 18.43
N GLN A 186 41.92 4.62 17.30
CA GLN A 186 42.82 5.76 17.07
C GLN A 186 42.17 6.92 16.33
N MET A 187 40.88 6.82 15.97
CA MET A 187 40.16 7.87 15.25
C MET A 187 40.04 9.16 16.06
N ILE A 188 40.01 9.05 17.40
CA ILE A 188 39.87 10.17 18.32
C ILE A 188 41.08 10.17 19.24
N ARG A 189 41.93 11.20 19.11
CA ARG A 189 43.17 11.32 19.89
C ARG A 189 42.92 11.69 21.35
N THR A 190 41.82 12.40 21.62
CA THR A 190 41.43 12.81 22.96
C THR A 190 40.93 11.60 23.74
N SER A 191 41.69 11.19 24.74
CA SER A 191 41.33 10.08 25.63
C SER A 191 40.14 10.43 26.53
N GLY A 192 39.45 9.39 27.00
CA GLY A 192 38.26 9.50 27.83
C GLY A 192 36.99 9.11 27.07
N THR A 193 35.85 9.34 27.69
CA THR A 193 34.54 8.93 27.17
C THR A 193 33.51 10.02 27.43
N ALA A 194 33.03 10.66 26.36
CA ALA A 194 32.14 11.81 26.35
C ALA A 194 30.73 11.43 25.90
N ILE A 195 30.01 10.68 26.74
CA ILE A 195 28.69 10.14 26.41
C ILE A 195 27.67 11.26 26.18
N GLY A 196 27.69 12.30 27.02
CA GLY A 196 26.75 13.42 26.89
C GLY A 196 26.91 14.18 25.57
N ASP A 197 28.15 14.46 25.16
CA ASP A 197 28.45 15.12 23.89
C ASP A 197 28.06 14.23 22.68
N ALA A 198 28.27 12.92 22.79
CA ALA A 198 27.83 11.96 21.78
C ALA A 198 26.31 11.95 21.61
N LEU A 199 25.57 11.93 22.72
CA LEU A 199 24.11 12.03 22.71
C LEU A 199 23.66 13.38 22.13
N ALA A 200 24.31 14.49 22.48
CA ALA A 200 23.99 15.80 21.90
C ALA A 200 24.18 15.82 20.37
N ARG A 201 25.26 15.23 19.86
CA ARG A 201 25.50 15.07 18.40
C ARG A 201 24.38 14.26 17.74
N CYS A 202 23.97 13.15 18.37
CA CYS A 202 22.86 12.33 17.91
C CYS A 202 21.56 13.13 17.84
N ILE A 203 21.23 13.83 18.94
CA ILE A 203 20.01 14.65 19.05
C ILE A 203 20.00 15.74 17.98
N ASN A 204 21.10 16.48 17.81
CA ASN A 204 21.19 17.53 16.80
C ASN A 204 20.94 16.99 15.38
N ARG A 205 21.55 15.85 15.03
CA ARG A 205 21.34 15.23 13.72
C ARG A 205 19.90 14.72 13.52
N MET A 206 19.22 14.36 14.60
CA MET A 206 17.84 13.89 14.58
C MET A 206 16.80 15.01 14.73
N ARG A 207 17.20 16.19 15.22
CA ARG A 207 16.37 17.39 15.38
C ARG A 207 16.12 18.07 14.04
N ASP A 208 17.16 18.18 13.21
CA ASP A 208 17.11 18.84 11.91
C ASP A 208 16.41 17.95 10.88
N ARG A 209 15.08 17.93 10.95
CA ARG A 209 14.28 17.61 9.77
C ARG A 209 13.57 18.86 9.29
N PRO A 210 13.96 19.42 8.14
CA PRO A 210 13.00 20.12 7.33
C PRO A 210 11.98 19.08 6.83
N THR A 211 10.71 19.35 7.04
CA THR A 211 9.58 18.67 6.39
C THR A 211 9.61 18.96 4.88
N THR A 212 10.65 18.53 4.18
CA THR A 212 10.83 18.77 2.73
C THR A 212 10.11 17.71 1.88
N ASP A 213 8.97 17.20 2.36
CA ASP A 213 7.93 16.65 1.48
C ASP A 213 6.82 17.72 1.33
N SER A 214 7.23 18.97 1.12
CA SER A 214 6.34 20.13 0.92
C SER A 214 5.73 20.19 -0.49
N THR A 215 5.72 19.10 -1.25
CA THR A 215 5.07 19.06 -2.58
C THR A 215 3.60 18.61 -2.50
N HIS A 216 3.09 18.23 -1.34
CA HIS A 216 1.65 18.05 -1.15
C HIS A 216 1.17 18.86 0.05
N THR A 217 0.53 19.97 -0.31
CA THR A 217 -0.51 20.73 0.39
C THR A 217 -1.08 20.12 1.67
N VAL A 218 -1.35 21.08 2.56
CA VAL A 218 -2.07 21.00 3.83
C VAL A 218 -1.18 20.65 5.03
N ALA A 219 -0.81 21.72 5.73
CA ALA A 219 -0.48 21.71 7.13
C ALA A 219 -1.59 20.99 7.92
N ALA A 220 -1.43 19.69 8.10
CA ALA A 220 -2.03 18.96 9.19
C ALA A 220 -0.92 18.75 10.23
N GLU A 221 -1.00 19.55 11.29
CA GLU A 221 -0.28 19.32 12.53
C GLU A 221 -0.50 17.88 13.01
N SER A 222 0.51 17.34 13.72
CA SER A 222 0.45 16.15 14.57
C SER A 222 0.21 14.79 13.89
N ASP A 223 1.29 14.03 13.66
CA ASP A 223 1.49 12.62 14.08
C ASP A 223 2.41 11.81 13.16
N ASN A 224 2.76 12.30 11.97
CA ASN A 224 3.59 11.55 11.03
C ASN A 224 5.10 11.66 11.30
N GLN A 225 5.52 11.65 12.57
CA GLN A 225 6.93 11.69 12.91
C GLN A 225 7.45 10.26 13.08
N ARG A 226 8.20 9.76 12.08
CA ARG A 226 8.91 8.46 12.14
C ARG A 226 9.57 8.28 13.51
N SER A 227 9.44 7.08 14.11
CA SER A 227 10.10 6.76 15.39
C SER A 227 11.59 7.07 15.31
N LYS A 228 12.13 7.64 16.38
CA LYS A 228 13.52 8.10 16.48
C LYS A 228 14.18 7.36 17.63
N VAL A 229 15.26 6.66 17.33
CA VAL A 229 15.97 5.81 18.27
C VAL A 229 17.46 6.11 18.22
N VAL A 230 18.10 6.20 19.37
CA VAL A 230 19.56 6.18 19.51
C VAL A 230 19.95 4.89 20.20
N ILE A 231 20.91 4.18 19.63
CA ILE A 231 21.52 2.99 20.24
C ILE A 231 22.95 3.37 20.62
N LEU A 232 23.19 3.52 21.92
CA LEU A 232 24.48 3.82 22.51
C LEU A 232 25.20 2.52 22.88
N LEU A 233 26.41 2.33 22.38
CA LEU A 233 27.29 1.21 22.72
C LEU A 233 28.52 1.79 23.42
N SER A 234 28.73 1.40 24.67
CA SER A 234 29.87 1.81 25.50
C SER A 234 30.08 0.76 26.58
N ASP A 235 31.20 0.81 27.29
CA ASP A 235 31.40 0.04 28.51
C ASP A 235 30.81 0.72 29.76
N GLY A 236 30.43 2.00 29.66
CA GLY A 236 29.65 2.73 30.66
C GLY A 236 30.41 3.84 31.38
N ASP A 237 31.69 4.01 31.08
CA ASP A 237 32.49 5.07 31.69
C ASP A 237 32.14 6.42 31.06
N ASN A 238 31.93 7.44 31.88
CA ASN A 238 31.87 8.82 31.41
C ASN A 238 32.94 9.65 32.13
N THR A 239 34.08 9.79 31.46
CA THR A 239 35.30 10.40 32.03
C THR A 239 35.63 11.74 31.39
N ALA A 240 34.92 12.13 30.33
CA ALA A 240 35.15 13.36 29.57
C ALA A 240 33.84 13.97 29.06
N GLY A 241 33.97 15.06 28.31
CA GLY A 241 32.86 15.78 27.69
C GLY A 241 32.38 16.99 28.48
N ASN A 242 31.79 17.93 27.77
CA ASN A 242 31.29 19.19 28.37
C ASN A 242 29.84 19.07 28.83
N LEU A 243 29.05 18.16 28.24
CA LEU A 243 27.67 17.93 28.59
C LEU A 243 27.51 16.71 29.50
N ASP A 244 26.73 16.88 30.58
CA ASP A 244 26.33 15.79 31.46
C ASP A 244 25.44 14.75 30.72
N PRO A 245 25.76 13.44 30.78
CA PRO A 245 24.97 12.39 30.12
C PRO A 245 23.50 12.35 30.56
N VAL A 246 23.21 12.63 31.84
CA VAL A 246 21.83 12.65 32.35
C VAL A 246 21.04 13.82 31.76
N MET A 247 21.65 15.00 31.68
CA MET A 247 21.07 16.14 30.97
C MET A 247 20.84 15.84 29.48
N ALA A 248 21.81 15.23 28.80
CA ALA A 248 21.66 14.82 27.40
C ALA A 248 20.49 13.83 27.20
N ALA A 249 20.32 12.88 28.12
CA ALA A 249 19.19 11.95 28.10
C ALA A 249 17.83 12.65 28.24
N ARG A 250 17.74 13.67 29.11
CA ARG A 250 16.53 14.50 29.25
C ARG A 250 16.22 15.28 27.98
N LEU A 251 17.25 15.81 27.31
CA LEU A 251 17.10 16.48 26.02
C LEU A 251 16.58 15.51 24.95
N ALA A 252 17.14 14.29 24.86
CA ALA A 252 16.65 13.28 23.93
C ALA A 252 15.16 12.97 24.14
N ARG A 253 14.74 12.80 25.40
CA ARG A 253 13.33 12.60 25.75
C ARG A 253 12.46 13.77 25.30
N ALA A 254 12.91 15.01 25.49
CA ALA A 254 12.18 16.20 25.05
C ALA A 254 11.97 16.24 23.52
N PHE A 255 12.92 15.70 22.75
CA PHE A 255 12.82 15.55 21.30
C PHE A 255 12.13 14.24 20.84
N LYS A 256 11.50 13.50 21.77
CA LYS A 256 10.84 12.20 21.51
C LYS A 256 11.79 11.16 20.89
N ILE A 257 13.06 11.16 21.31
CA ILE A 257 14.07 10.22 20.87
C ILE A 257 14.22 9.15 21.96
N ARG A 258 14.01 7.88 21.61
CA ARG A 258 14.20 6.75 22.51
C ARG A 258 15.68 6.39 22.62
N LEU A 259 16.17 6.17 23.84
CA LEU A 259 17.58 5.82 24.09
C LEU A 259 17.71 4.37 24.53
N TYR A 260 18.39 3.55 23.73
CA TYR A 260 18.85 2.23 24.13
C TYR A 260 20.33 2.29 24.43
N THR A 261 20.72 1.73 25.57
CA THR A 261 22.13 1.69 25.98
C THR A 261 22.56 0.25 26.10
N ILE A 262 23.70 -0.09 25.50
CA ILE A 262 24.27 -1.42 25.52
C ILE A 262 25.65 -1.33 26.17
N ALA A 263 25.75 -1.89 27.37
CA ALA A 263 27.03 -2.11 28.05
C ALA A 263 27.75 -3.28 27.39
N VAL A 264 28.90 -3.04 26.76
CA VAL A 264 29.73 -4.07 26.13
C VAL A 264 30.91 -4.39 27.05
N GLY A 265 30.99 -5.65 27.48
CA GLY A 265 32.05 -6.09 28.39
C GLY A 265 31.56 -7.12 29.39
N ARG A 266 32.51 -7.83 30.02
CA ARG A 266 32.21 -8.72 31.14
C ARG A 266 32.38 -7.94 32.45
N PRO A 267 31.47 -8.12 33.42
CA PRO A 267 31.65 -7.50 34.73
C PRO A 267 32.94 -8.05 35.35
N GLU A 268 33.86 -7.16 35.72
CA GLU A 268 35.01 -7.56 36.52
C GLU A 268 34.48 -8.16 37.82
N ARG A 269 34.84 -9.43 38.09
CA ARG A 269 34.61 -10.06 39.39
C ARG A 269 35.65 -9.50 40.36
N SER A 270 35.52 -8.23 40.73
CA SER A 270 36.23 -7.73 41.89
C SER A 270 35.59 -8.36 43.13
N ARG A 271 36.44 -8.88 44.02
CA ARG A 271 36.07 -9.81 45.11
C ARG A 271 35.25 -9.15 46.23
N ASP A 272 35.05 -7.84 46.17
CA ASP A 272 34.25 -7.06 47.09
C ASP A 272 33.08 -6.38 46.39
N GLN A 273 31.93 -6.48 47.06
CA GLN A 273 30.63 -6.01 46.62
C GLN A 273 30.66 -4.54 46.22
N THR A 274 30.28 -4.24 44.98
CA THR A 274 29.25 -3.25 44.63
C THR A 274 29.05 -3.30 43.12
N VAL A 275 27.81 -3.13 42.67
CA VAL A 275 27.50 -2.87 41.26
C VAL A 275 28.43 -1.76 40.78
N SER A 276 29.25 -2.01 39.76
CA SER A 276 30.14 -0.98 39.22
C SER A 276 29.28 0.25 38.89
N VAL A 277 29.67 1.40 39.43
CA VAL A 277 28.91 2.67 39.36
C VAL A 277 28.60 3.03 37.89
N ASP A 278 29.42 2.51 36.98
CA ASP A 278 29.51 2.76 35.55
C ASP A 278 28.29 2.25 34.78
N GLU A 279 27.69 1.11 35.20
CA GLU A 279 26.42 0.67 34.62
C GLU A 279 25.22 1.49 35.09
N GLY A 280 25.36 2.16 36.24
CA GLY A 280 24.30 3.00 36.80
C GLY A 280 23.95 4.16 35.87
N ILE A 281 24.96 4.75 35.23
CA ILE A 281 24.79 5.86 34.30
C ILE A 281 24.04 5.39 33.04
N LEU A 282 24.48 4.29 32.41
CA LEU A 282 23.80 3.75 31.23
C LEU A 282 22.34 3.37 31.51
N LYS A 283 22.06 2.72 32.65
CA LYS A 283 20.69 2.43 33.09
C LYS A 283 19.86 3.69 33.26
N THR A 284 20.45 4.73 33.85
CA THR A 284 19.78 6.02 34.05
C THR A 284 19.46 6.69 32.71
N ILE A 285 20.40 6.69 31.76
CA ILE A 285 20.21 7.24 30.40
C ILE A 285 19.06 6.52 29.69
N ALA A 286 19.06 5.17 29.67
CA ALA A 286 17.99 4.40 29.04
C ALA A 286 16.62 4.67 29.69
N THR A 287 16.56 4.70 31.02
CA THR A 287 15.32 4.96 31.77
C THR A 287 14.75 6.34 31.47
N ILE A 288 15.60 7.38 31.48
CA ILE A 288 15.17 8.75 31.15
C ILE A 288 14.75 8.84 29.69
N GLY A 289 15.51 8.22 28.80
CA GLY A 289 15.24 8.19 27.36
C GLY A 289 14.13 7.22 26.94
N GLN A 290 13.34 6.66 27.87
CA GLN A 290 12.23 5.73 27.58
C GLN A 290 12.63 4.52 26.71
N GLY A 291 13.87 4.05 26.82
CA GLY A 291 14.33 2.81 26.21
C GLY A 291 14.82 1.83 27.26
N ASN A 292 15.54 0.81 26.80
CA ASN A 292 15.99 -0.29 27.65
C ASN A 292 17.51 -0.33 27.76
N PHE A 293 18.00 -0.65 28.94
CA PHE A 293 19.39 -1.00 29.18
C PHE A 293 19.60 -2.48 28.86
N PHE A 294 20.70 -2.77 28.16
CA PHE A 294 21.13 -4.12 27.86
C PHE A 294 22.60 -4.30 28.22
N ARG A 295 22.96 -5.53 28.59
CA ARG A 295 24.35 -5.94 28.79
C ARG A 295 24.70 -7.02 27.76
N ALA A 296 25.84 -6.85 27.11
CA ALA A 296 26.37 -7.79 26.14
C ALA A 296 27.76 -8.29 26.59
N THR A 297 27.80 -9.52 27.08
CA THR A 297 29.01 -10.21 27.55
C THR A 297 29.78 -10.93 26.43
N ASP A 298 29.14 -11.09 25.28
CA ASP A 298 29.67 -11.73 24.09
C ASP A 298 28.97 -11.18 22.83
N ALA A 299 29.53 -11.48 21.66
CA ALA A 299 28.99 -11.02 20.38
C ALA A 299 27.60 -11.60 20.06
N GLY A 300 27.28 -12.80 20.54
CA GLY A 300 25.98 -13.43 20.30
C GLY A 300 24.87 -12.78 21.11
N ARG A 301 25.14 -12.41 22.37
CA ARG A 301 24.23 -11.67 23.23
C ARG A 301 24.02 -10.26 22.69
N LEU A 302 25.07 -9.63 22.17
CA LEU A 302 24.96 -8.35 21.49
C LEU A 302 23.99 -8.43 20.29
N GLU A 303 24.13 -9.47 19.46
CA GLU A 303 23.23 -9.71 18.34
C GLU A 303 21.78 -9.95 18.77
N ALA A 304 21.56 -10.72 19.84
CA ALA A 304 20.24 -10.93 20.42
C ALA A 304 19.62 -9.61 20.94
N VAL A 305 20.43 -8.71 21.52
CA VAL A 305 19.97 -7.39 21.98
C VAL A 305 19.52 -6.53 20.80
N PHE A 306 20.30 -6.47 19.72
CA PHE A 306 19.91 -5.75 18.51
C PHE A 306 18.62 -6.32 17.89
N ALA A 307 18.44 -7.64 17.91
CA ALA A 307 17.21 -8.29 17.48
C ALA A 307 16.01 -7.92 18.37
N GLN A 308 16.22 -7.82 19.69
CA GLN A 308 15.18 -7.39 20.63
C GLN A 308 14.79 -5.92 20.40
N ILE A 309 15.76 -5.02 20.20
CA ILE A 309 15.49 -3.61 19.84
C ILE A 309 14.68 -3.54 18.55
N ASN A 310 15.00 -4.37 17.55
CA ASN A 310 14.24 -4.44 16.30
C ASN A 310 12.76 -4.81 16.50
N GLN A 311 12.47 -5.72 17.44
CA GLN A 311 11.08 -6.08 17.75
C GLN A 311 10.33 -4.94 18.46
N LEU A 312 11.01 -4.24 19.37
CA LEU A 312 10.42 -3.13 20.12
C LEU A 312 10.13 -1.90 19.25
N GLU A 313 10.94 -1.68 18.22
CA GLU A 313 10.89 -0.49 17.37
C GLU A 313 10.32 -0.78 15.97
N LYS A 314 9.62 -1.91 15.80
CA LYS A 314 9.00 -2.23 14.51
C LYS A 314 7.87 -1.24 14.23
N ALA A 315 8.08 -0.40 13.22
CA ALA A 315 7.07 0.53 12.75
C ALA A 315 5.85 -0.23 12.15
N PRO A 316 4.63 0.31 12.31
CA PRO A 316 3.44 -0.27 11.71
C PRO A 316 3.53 -0.20 10.18
N VAL A 317 3.17 -1.30 9.52
CA VAL A 317 3.03 -1.32 8.06
C VAL A 317 1.72 -0.63 7.70
N ARG A 318 1.79 0.46 6.93
CA ARG A 318 0.59 1.09 6.37
C ARG A 318 0.31 0.43 5.02
N ILE A 319 -0.88 -0.17 4.90
CA ILE A 319 -1.35 -0.74 3.64
C ILE A 319 -2.20 0.35 2.98
N LEU A 320 -1.68 0.94 1.91
CA LEU A 320 -2.47 1.82 1.06
C LEU A 320 -3.20 0.95 0.04
N VAL A 321 -4.53 0.90 0.15
CA VAL A 321 -5.38 0.19 -0.82
C VAL A 321 -5.80 1.21 -1.88
N HIS A 322 -5.23 1.10 -3.06
CA HIS A 322 -5.66 1.85 -4.23
C HIS A 322 -6.62 0.99 -5.05
N GLU A 323 -7.84 1.47 -5.27
CA GLU A 323 -8.78 0.82 -6.18
C GLU A 323 -8.66 1.45 -7.56
N ASP A 324 -8.23 0.67 -8.54
CA ASP A 324 -8.30 1.06 -9.95
C ASP A 324 -9.62 0.55 -10.53
N ILE A 325 -10.43 1.46 -11.09
CA ILE A 325 -11.78 1.16 -11.58
C ILE A 325 -11.80 1.38 -13.08
N GLN A 326 -12.08 0.31 -13.83
CA GLN A 326 -12.26 0.38 -15.28
C GLN A 326 -13.72 0.13 -15.65
N ASP A 327 -14.26 1.09 -16.40
CA ASP A 327 -15.63 1.08 -16.91
C ASP A 327 -15.75 0.28 -18.23
N PHE A 328 -16.70 -0.66 -18.30
CA PHE A 328 -17.02 -1.43 -19.51
C PHE A 328 -18.41 -1.13 -20.10
N TYR A 329 -19.10 -0.08 -19.61
CA TYR A 329 -20.45 0.28 -20.10
C TYR A 329 -20.52 0.55 -21.61
N ARG A 330 -19.40 1.00 -22.22
CA ARG A 330 -19.32 1.36 -23.64
C ARG A 330 -19.62 0.17 -24.56
N VAL A 331 -19.24 -1.04 -24.15
CA VAL A 331 -19.49 -2.25 -24.95
C VAL A 331 -20.99 -2.49 -25.10
N TYR A 332 -21.73 -2.47 -23.98
CA TYR A 332 -23.18 -2.65 -23.98
C TYR A 332 -23.91 -1.48 -24.62
N LEU A 333 -23.37 -0.26 -24.51
CA LEU A 333 -23.89 0.92 -25.20
C LEU A 333 -23.86 0.72 -26.72
N TYR A 334 -22.72 0.30 -27.28
CA TYR A 334 -22.59 0.10 -28.73
C TYR A 334 -23.54 -0.98 -29.23
N TRP A 335 -23.64 -2.12 -28.54
CA TRP A 335 -24.61 -3.15 -28.90
C TRP A 335 -26.07 -2.65 -28.80
N GLY A 336 -26.40 -1.91 -27.73
CA GLY A 336 -27.74 -1.32 -27.57
C GLY A 336 -28.11 -0.36 -28.71
N VAL A 337 -27.17 0.50 -29.11
CA VAL A 337 -27.34 1.43 -30.24
C VAL A 337 -27.48 0.69 -31.57
N VAL A 338 -26.67 -0.35 -31.81
CA VAL A 338 -26.77 -1.17 -33.03
C VAL A 338 -28.16 -1.83 -33.13
N PHE A 339 -28.64 -2.46 -32.06
CA PHE A 339 -29.98 -3.07 -32.06
C PHE A 339 -31.11 -2.03 -32.19
N LEU A 340 -30.93 -0.83 -31.64
CA LEU A 340 -31.89 0.27 -31.80
C LEU A 340 -31.95 0.73 -33.27
N LEU A 341 -30.81 0.94 -33.91
CA LEU A 341 -30.73 1.32 -35.31
C LEU A 341 -31.30 0.24 -36.23
N VAL A 342 -31.02 -1.04 -35.95
CA VAL A 342 -31.64 -2.17 -36.64
C VAL A 342 -33.16 -2.13 -36.47
N SER A 343 -33.65 -1.94 -35.25
CA SER A 343 -35.10 -1.83 -34.99
C SER A 343 -35.75 -0.68 -35.77
N LEU A 344 -35.10 0.49 -35.82
CA LEU A 344 -35.58 1.65 -36.58
C LEU A 344 -35.58 1.37 -38.09
N PHE A 345 -34.54 0.73 -38.61
CA PHE A 345 -34.45 0.34 -40.01
C PHE A 345 -35.55 -0.67 -40.39
N LEU A 346 -35.82 -1.67 -39.55
CA LEU A 346 -36.92 -2.63 -39.77
C LEU A 346 -38.28 -1.96 -39.75
N LYS A 347 -38.45 -0.91 -38.93
CA LYS A 347 -39.68 -0.13 -38.90
C LYS A 347 -39.91 0.63 -40.23
N VAL A 348 -38.85 1.16 -40.83
CA VAL A 348 -38.91 1.95 -42.08
C VAL A 348 -39.02 1.05 -43.32
N THR A 349 -38.31 -0.08 -43.36
CA THR A 349 -38.13 -0.89 -44.56
C THR A 349 -39.10 -2.07 -44.58
N ILE A 350 -40.34 -1.88 -45.01
CA ILE A 350 -41.29 -2.95 -45.43
C ILE A 350 -42.04 -3.66 -44.28
N VAL A 351 -41.43 -3.95 -43.12
CA VAL A 351 -42.11 -4.69 -42.03
C VAL A 351 -43.14 -3.85 -41.27
N GLY A 352 -42.86 -2.56 -41.05
CA GLY A 352 -43.83 -1.63 -40.43
C GLY A 352 -45.06 -1.40 -41.32
N ASN A 353 -44.85 -1.27 -42.64
CA ASN A 353 -45.90 -0.96 -43.61
C ASN A 353 -46.86 -2.14 -43.84
N ILE A 354 -46.37 -3.39 -43.76
CA ILE A 354 -47.17 -4.64 -43.92
C ILE A 354 -47.93 -5.02 -42.63
N LEU A 355 -47.74 -4.29 -41.53
CA LEU A 355 -48.44 -4.53 -40.26
C LEU A 355 -49.60 -3.56 -40.00
N GLU A 356 -49.66 -2.44 -40.74
CA GLU A 356 -50.75 -1.45 -40.66
C GLU A 356 -51.80 -1.62 -41.77
N ASP A 357 -51.43 -2.23 -42.91
CA ASP A 357 -52.35 -2.78 -43.93
C ASP A 357 -52.69 -4.26 -43.63
#